data_AF-A0A4U8T766-F1
#
_entry.id   AF-A0A4U8T766-F1
#
_cell.length_a   1.000
_cell.length_b   1.000
_cell.length_c   1.000
_cell.angle_alpha   90.00
_cell.angle_beta   90.00
_cell.angle_gamma   90.00
#
_symmetry.space_group_name_H-M   'P 1'
#
loop_
_entity.id
_entity.type
_entity.pdbx_description
1 polymer ?
#
loop_
_entity_poly.entity_id
_entity_poly.type
_entity_poly.pdbx_seq_one_letter_code
_entity_poly.pdbx_strand_id
1 'polypeptide(L)'
;MATINYEKYANMSKRQLLNALLSAEKKEQKIKADLNSNSELIKFLKTMLKESLDSPKYYTLETSPALKKNDEWAKANPELAAQADKELEAEMKGYYANHNTAQS
;
A
#
# COMPACT_ATOMS: atom_id res chain seq x y z
N MET A 1 19.22 -25.82 -14.16
CA MET A 1 18.97 -26.77 -13.06
C MET A 1 20.12 -27.76 -13.05
N ALA A 2 20.91 -27.83 -11.97
CA ALA A 2 21.97 -28.83 -11.89
C ALA A 2 21.34 -30.21 -11.72
N THR A 3 21.49 -31.09 -12.70
CA THR A 3 21.02 -32.48 -12.62
C THR A 3 21.74 -33.19 -11.49
N ILE A 4 21.00 -33.78 -10.55
CA ILE A 4 21.60 -34.54 -9.46
C ILE A 4 22.19 -35.83 -10.04
N ASN A 5 23.51 -35.98 -9.95
CA ASN A 5 24.17 -37.21 -10.37
C ASN A 5 24.07 -38.25 -9.24
N TYR A 6 23.13 -39.19 -9.37
CA TYR A 6 22.88 -40.24 -8.38
C TYR A 6 23.98 -41.31 -8.36
N GLU A 7 24.63 -41.59 -9.49
CA GLU A 7 25.70 -42.59 -9.60
C GLU A 7 26.90 -42.24 -8.72
N LYS A 8 27.15 -40.95 -8.54
CA LYS A 8 28.18 -40.43 -7.62
C LYS A 8 28.01 -40.95 -6.19
N TYR A 9 26.77 -41.15 -5.74
CA TYR A 9 26.47 -41.59 -4.38
C TYR A 9 26.47 -43.11 -4.25
N ALA A 10 26.25 -43.85 -5.35
CA ALA A 10 26.24 -45.32 -5.35
C ALA A 10 27.59 -45.93 -4.94
N ASN A 11 28.70 -45.25 -5.25
CA ASN A 11 30.06 -45.70 -4.94
C ASN A 11 30.65 -45.09 -3.65
N MET A 12 29.85 -44.35 -2.87
CA MET A 12 30.32 -43.71 -1.63
C MET A 12 30.26 -44.64 -0.42
N SER A 13 31.21 -44.48 0.49
CA SER A 13 31.15 -45.13 1.80
C SER A 13 30.01 -44.57 2.67
N LYS A 14 29.58 -45.35 3.66
CA LYS A 14 28.51 -44.96 4.61
C LYS A 14 28.75 -43.60 5.28
N ARG A 15 30.01 -43.28 5.61
CA ARG A 15 30.37 -41.98 6.22
C ARG A 15 30.25 -40.81 5.22
N GLN A 16 30.62 -41.04 3.95
CA GLN A 16 30.46 -40.04 2.90
C GLN A 16 28.98 -39.80 2.58
N LEU A 17 28.17 -40.86 2.54
CA LEU A 17 26.72 -40.77 2.40
C LEU A 17 26.07 -39.99 3.54
N LEU A 18 26.47 -40.23 4.79
CA LEU A 18 25.98 -39.48 5.95
C LEU A 18 26.28 -37.98 5.84
N ASN A 19 27.51 -37.63 5.46
CA ASN A 19 27.90 -36.23 5.27
C ASN A 19 27.15 -35.58 4.10
N ALA A 20 26.93 -36.32 3.01
CA ALA A 20 26.16 -35.86 1.87
C ALA A 20 24.70 -35.61 2.23
N LEU A 21 24.09 -36.51 3.02
CA LEU A 21 22.74 -36.36 3.54
C LEU A 21 22.62 -35.09 4.40
N LEU A 22 23.47 -34.93 5.41
CA LEU A 22 23.47 -33.75 6.27
C LEU A 22 23.65 -32.45 5.48
N SER A 23 24.47 -32.47 4.43
CA SER A 23 24.65 -31.32 3.55
C SER A 23 23.39 -31.02 2.73
N ALA A 24 22.73 -32.06 2.20
CA ALA A 24 21.49 -31.93 1.44
C ALA A 24 20.35 -31.40 2.32
N GLU A 25 20.18 -31.94 3.52
CA GLU A 25 19.17 -31.49 4.50
C GLU A 25 19.37 -30.02 4.89
N LYS A 26 20.62 -29.60 5.16
CA LYS A 26 20.93 -28.19 5.45
C LYS A 26 20.58 -27.27 4.28
N LYS A 27 20.87 -27.70 3.04
CA LYS A 27 20.51 -26.93 1.84
C LYS A 27 19.00 -26.85 1.68
N GLU A 28 18.28 -27.95 1.89
CA GLU A 28 16.82 -27.99 1.84
C GLU A 28 16.21 -27.02 2.87
N GLN A 29 16.68 -27.05 4.11
CA GLN A 29 16.24 -26.13 5.17
C GLN A 29 16.47 -24.68 4.79
N LYS A 30 17.64 -24.34 4.25
CA LYS A 30 17.94 -22.97 3.81
C LYS A 30 17.02 -22.53 2.68
N ILE A 31 16.82 -23.37 1.66
CA ILE A 31 15.94 -23.05 0.53
C ILE A 31 14.49 -22.87 1.01
N LYS A 32 14.01 -23.70 1.94
CA LYS A 32 12.67 -23.54 2.54
C LYS A 32 12.55 -22.22 3.30
N ALA A 33 13.57 -21.84 4.07
CA ALA A 33 13.60 -20.56 4.78
C ALA A 33 13.56 -19.39 3.79
N ASP A 34 14.43 -19.40 2.77
CA ASP A 34 14.48 -18.36 1.73
C ASP A 34 13.14 -18.28 0.96
N LEU A 35 12.50 -19.42 0.66
CA LEU A 35 11.20 -19.48 0.00
C LEU A 35 10.10 -18.87 0.89
N ASN A 36 10.10 -19.18 2.18
CA ASN A 36 9.15 -18.61 3.13
C ASN A 36 9.33 -17.09 3.24
N SER A 37 10.56 -16.61 3.45
CA SER A 37 10.86 -15.17 3.50
C SER A 37 10.48 -14.45 2.21
N ASN A 38 10.76 -15.03 1.05
CA ASN A 38 10.31 -14.47 -0.23
C ASN A 38 8.79 -14.43 -0.34
N SER A 39 8.09 -15.46 0.16
CA SER A 39 6.61 -15.47 0.15
C SER A 39 6.01 -14.39 1.03
N GLU A 40 6.62 -14.11 2.19
CA GLU A 40 6.21 -13.03 3.10
C GLU A 40 6.47 -11.66 2.47
N LEU A 41 7.63 -11.48 1.85
CA LEU A 41 7.94 -10.26 1.10
C LEU A 41 6.93 -10.02 -0.03
N ILE A 42 6.58 -11.06 -0.81
CA ILE A 42 5.57 -10.94 -1.87
C ILE A 42 4.21 -10.53 -1.28
N LYS A 43 3.79 -11.09 -0.14
CA LYS A 43 2.54 -10.69 0.52
C LYS A 43 2.59 -9.23 0.97
N PHE A 44 3.68 -8.81 1.59
CA PHE A 44 3.87 -7.43 2.03
C PHE A 44 3.88 -6.44 0.86
N LEU A 45 4.59 -6.75 -0.22
CA LEU A 45 4.58 -5.93 -1.42
C LEU A 45 3.18 -5.85 -2.04
N LYS A 46 2.41 -6.95 -2.02
CA LYS A 46 1.01 -6.95 -2.47
C LYS A 46 0.10 -6.11 -1.57
N THR A 47 0.31 -6.06 -0.26
CA THR A 47 -0.50 -5.19 0.62
C THR A 47 -0.19 -3.72 0.36
N MET A 48 1.10 -3.36 0.26
CA MET A 48 1.54 -2.00 -0.08
C MET A 48 1.06 -1.57 -1.48
N LEU A 49 1.08 -2.50 -2.43
CA LEU A 49 0.59 -2.25 -3.79
C LEU A 49 -0.93 -2.19 -3.84
N LYS A 50 -1.70 -2.97 -3.09
CA LYS A 50 -3.16 -2.80 -3.04
C LYS A 50 -3.54 -1.40 -2.53
N GLU A 51 -2.89 -0.93 -1.47
CA GLU A 51 -3.11 0.43 -0.96
C GLU A 51 -2.70 1.54 -1.94
N SER A 52 -1.68 1.30 -2.78
CA SER A 52 -1.20 2.30 -3.76
C SER A 52 -1.75 2.14 -5.18
N LEU A 53 -2.31 0.99 -5.56
CA LEU A 53 -2.94 0.74 -6.86
C LEU A 53 -4.42 1.10 -6.84
N ASP A 54 -5.10 0.93 -5.70
CA ASP A 54 -6.52 1.33 -5.55
C ASP A 54 -6.67 2.82 -5.23
N SER A 55 -5.58 3.53 -4.89
CA SER A 55 -5.61 4.99 -4.74
C SER A 55 -5.44 5.67 -6.10
N PRO A 56 -6.42 6.51 -6.52
CA PRO A 56 -6.30 7.29 -7.74
C PRO A 56 -5.03 8.15 -7.70
N LYS A 57 -4.23 8.13 -8.77
CA LYS A 57 -3.07 9.02 -8.91
C LYS A 57 -3.47 10.50 -8.81
N TYR A 58 -4.69 10.83 -9.22
CA TYR A 58 -5.30 12.14 -9.11
C TYR A 58 -6.76 11.99 -8.70
N TYR A 59 -7.26 12.93 -7.91
CA TYR A 59 -8.66 13.00 -7.55
C TYR A 59 -9.36 14.09 -8.36
N THR A 60 -10.54 13.77 -8.90
CA THR A 60 -11.53 14.77 -9.31
C THR A 60 -12.24 15.34 -8.09
N LEU A 61 -12.98 16.44 -8.27
CA LEU A 61 -13.80 17.03 -7.20
C LEU A 61 -14.76 16.00 -6.58
N GLU A 62 -15.35 15.13 -7.41
CA GLU A 62 -16.31 14.11 -6.95
C GLU A 62 -15.64 12.92 -6.25
N THR A 63 -14.40 12.60 -6.63
CA THR A 63 -13.68 11.43 -6.11
C THR A 63 -12.77 11.75 -4.93
N SER A 64 -12.55 13.04 -4.64
CA SER A 64 -11.64 13.49 -3.59
C SER A 64 -12.11 13.05 -2.19
N PRO A 65 -11.28 12.29 -1.44
CA PRO A 65 -11.63 11.84 -0.10
C PRO A 65 -11.86 13.00 0.88
N ALA A 66 -11.14 14.11 0.70
CA ALA A 66 -11.30 15.29 1.54
C ALA A 66 -12.67 15.96 1.32
N LEU A 67 -13.10 16.09 0.06
CA LEU A 67 -14.40 16.66 -0.28
C LEU A 67 -15.54 15.74 0.15
N LYS A 68 -15.41 14.42 -0.05
CA LYS A 68 -16.39 13.44 0.47
C LYS A 68 -16.57 13.53 1.99
N LYS A 69 -15.48 13.64 2.75
CA LYS A 69 -15.55 13.82 4.21
C LYS A 69 -16.27 15.11 4.59
N ASN A 70 -16.04 16.18 3.83
CA ASN A 70 -16.74 17.45 4.05
C ASN A 70 -18.25 17.30 3.80
N ASP A 71 -18.64 16.64 2.70
CA ASP A 71 -20.05 16.40 2.37
C ASP A 71 -20.73 15.50 3.42
N GLU A 72 -20.05 14.46 3.89
CA GLU A 72 -20.53 13.57 4.95
C GLU A 72 -20.71 14.33 6.27
N TRP A 73 -19.74 15.17 6.64
CA TRP A 73 -19.84 16.02 7.83
C TRP A 73 -20.99 17.01 7.72
N ALA A 74 -21.18 17.65 6.57
CA ALA A 74 -22.27 18.60 6.34
C ALA A 74 -23.64 17.93 6.42
N LYS A 75 -23.77 16.71 5.87
CA LYS A 75 -25.00 15.89 6.02
C LYS A 75 -25.27 15.51 7.47
N ALA A 76 -24.23 15.22 8.24
CA ALA A 76 -24.36 14.90 9.66
C ALA A 76 -24.63 16.13 10.54
N ASN A 77 -24.25 17.34 10.09
CA ASN A 77 -24.35 18.58 10.85
C ASN A 77 -24.99 19.71 10.01
N PRO A 78 -26.26 19.56 9.60
CA PRO A 78 -26.88 20.45 8.61
C PRO A 78 -26.99 21.90 9.09
N GLU A 79 -27.25 22.13 10.38
CA GLU A 79 -27.37 23.49 10.94
C GLU A 79 -26.03 24.23 10.95
N LEU A 80 -24.96 23.54 11.35
CA LEU A 80 -23.60 24.10 11.38
C LEU A 80 -23.08 24.35 9.96
N ALA A 81 -23.37 23.45 9.03
CA ALA A 81 -23.04 23.64 7.62
C ALA A 81 -23.74 24.88 7.04
N ALA A 82 -25.04 25.03 7.29
CA ALA A 82 -25.79 26.21 6.82
C ALA A 82 -25.31 27.52 7.47
N GLN A 83 -24.83 27.49 8.71
CA GLN A 83 -24.21 28.66 9.33
C GLN A 83 -22.88 29.01 8.67
N ALA A 84 -22.02 28.02 8.44
CA ALA A 84 -20.74 28.21 7.77
C ALA A 84 -20.92 28.78 6.36
N ASP A 85 -21.91 28.31 5.60
CA ASP A 85 -22.23 28.84 4.27
C ASP A 85 -22.64 30.31 4.30
N LYS A 86 -23.46 30.71 5.28
CA LYS A 86 -23.89 32.11 5.46
C LYS A 86 -22.72 33.03 5.84
N GLU A 87 -21.85 32.58 6.73
CA GLU A 87 -20.66 33.32 7.13
C GLU A 87 -19.71 33.52 5.94
N LEU A 88 -19.48 32.44 5.17
CA LEU A 88 -18.66 32.49 3.95
C LEU A 88 -19.22 33.45 2.90
N GLU A 89 -20.53 33.41 2.64
CA GLU A 89 -21.19 34.33 1.70
C GLU A 89 -21.06 35.79 2.15
N ALA A 90 -21.21 36.05 3.45
CA ALA A 90 -21.07 37.40 4.00
C ALA A 90 -19.64 37.92 3.85
N GLU A 91 -18.63 37.09 4.14
CA GLU A 91 -17.22 37.43 3.96
C GLU A 91 -16.87 37.69 2.48
N MET A 92 -17.29 36.80 1.59
CA MET A 92 -17.08 36.96 0.15
C MET A 92 -17.72 38.25 -0.36
N LYS A 93 -18.97 38.53 0.02
CA LYS A 93 -19.66 39.76 -0.35
C LYS A 93 -18.94 41.01 0.16
N GLY A 94 -18.46 40.98 1.41
CA GLY A 94 -17.64 42.04 1.98
C GLY A 94 -16.35 42.27 1.20
N TYR A 95 -15.65 41.20 0.82
CA TYR A 95 -14.45 41.26 -0.01
C TYR A 95 -14.73 41.91 -1.37
N TYR A 96 -15.76 41.47 -2.10
CA TYR A 96 -16.13 42.03 -3.39
C TYR A 96 -16.56 43.50 -3.31
N ALA A 97 -17.30 43.89 -2.27
CA ALA A 97 -17.71 45.28 -2.06
C ALA A 97 -16.50 46.20 -1.84
N ASN A 98 -15.52 45.76 -1.06
CA ASN A 98 -14.31 46.54 -0.75
C ASN A 98 -13.33 46.63 -1.93
N HIS A 99 -13.28 45.62 -2.81
CA HIS A 99 -12.36 45.60 -3.95
C HIS A 99 -12.94 46.27 -5.21
N ASN A 100 -14.27 46.33 -5.36
CA ASN A 100 -14.91 47.09 -6.45
C ASN A 100 -14.97 48.60 -6.18
N THR A 101 -14.92 49.02 -4.91
CA THR A 101 -14.89 50.44 -4.51
C THR A 101 -13.49 51.07 -4.61
N ALA A 102 -12.43 50.26 -4.71
CA ALA A 102 -11.05 50.73 -4.90
C ALA A 102 -10.65 50.90 -6.38
N GLN A 103 -11.52 50.55 -7.34
CA GLN A 103 -11.26 50.62 -8.78
C GLN A 103 -12.14 51.63 -9.54
N SER A 104 -12.97 52.42 -8.84
CA SER A 104 -13.75 53.56 -9.41
C SER A 104 -13.24 54.88 -8.84
#